data_AF-A0A6V7LN07-F1
#
_entry.id   AF-A0A6V7LN07-F1
#
_cell.length_a   1.000
_cell.length_b   1.000
_cell.length_c   1.000
_cell.angle_alpha   90.00
_cell.angle_beta   90.00
_cell.angle_gamma   90.00
#
_symmetry.space_group_name_H-M   'P 1'
#
loop_
_entity.id
_entity.type
_entity.pdbx_description
1 polymer ?
#
loop_
_entity_poly.entity_id
_entity_poly.type
_entity_poly.pdbx_seq_one_letter_code
_entity_poly.pdbx_strand_id
1 'polypeptide(L)' 'MEGIKFWNIQQVVISTQVGVDGPLLAISDNMFVHNNSKHGRRAKRLDPNDHGEYN' A
#
# COMPACT_ATOMS: atom_id res chain seq x y z
N MET A 1 7.43 12.13 -15.95
CA MET A 1 7.63 10.94 -15.09
C MET A 1 7.44 11.40 -13.67
N GLU A 2 6.19 11.43 -13.20
CA GLU A 2 5.89 11.78 -11.80
C GLU A 2 6.49 10.69 -10.91
N GLY A 3 7.37 11.09 -10.00
CA GLY A 3 8.19 10.22 -9.17
C GLY A 3 7.37 9.18 -8.40
N ILE A 4 8.01 8.04 -8.15
CA ILE A 4 7.49 6.96 -7.31
C ILE A 4 6.91 7.57 -6.03
N LYS A 5 5.58 7.55 -5.88
CA LYS A 5 4.95 7.84 -4.60
C LYS A 5 5.45 6.78 -3.64
N PHE A 6 6.38 7.14 -2.76
CA PHE A 6 6.72 6.32 -1.61
C PHE A 6 5.42 6.05 -0.88
N TRP A 7 4.98 4.80 -0.90
CA TRP A 7 3.79 4.35 -0.20
C TRP A 7 3.84 4.87 1.23
N ASN A 8 2.75 5.43 1.73
CA ASN A 8 2.67 5.81 3.13
C ASN A 8 2.71 4.52 3.96
N ILE A 9 3.83 4.30 4.65
CA ILE A 9 4.04 3.15 5.52
C ILE A 9 3.54 3.52 6.91
N GLN A 10 2.52 2.82 7.37
CA GLN A 10 1.94 2.97 8.69
C GLN A 10 2.26 1.75 9.55
N GLN A 11 2.23 1.91 10.85
CA GLN A 11 2.28 0.81 11.82
C GLN A 11 1.09 0.94 12.76
N VAL A 12 0.57 -0.19 13.25
CA VAL A 12 -0.44 -0.20 14.31
C VAL A 12 0.25 -0.35 15.65
N VAL A 13 -0.14 0.51 16.58
CA VAL A 13 0.33 0.48 17.97
C VAL A 13 -0.81 0.04 18.87
N ILE A 14 -0.51 -0.86 19.82
CA ILE A 14 -1.42 -1.26 20.89
C ILE A 14 -0.87 -0.76 22.22
N SER A 15 -1.68 -0.03 22.98
CA SER A 15 -1.33 0.54 24.29
C SER A 15 -2.55 0.56 25.21
N THR A 16 -2.32 0.60 26.52
CA THR A 16 -3.36 0.87 27.51
C THR A 16 -3.62 2.36 27.71
N GLN A 17 -2.79 3.22 27.11
CA GLN A 17 -2.90 4.68 27.16
C GLN A 17 -3.15 5.23 25.74
N VAL A 18 -3.70 6.44 25.66
CA VAL A 18 -3.99 7.10 24.37
C VAL A 18 -2.71 7.57 23.67
N GLY A 19 -1.69 7.97 24.43
CA GLY A 19 -0.41 8.42 23.89
C GLY A 19 0.42 7.26 23.34
N VAL A 20 1.18 7.52 22.27
CA VAL A 20 2.03 6.53 21.58
C VAL A 20 3.52 6.70 21.85
N ASP A 21 3.91 7.72 22.61
CA ASP A 21 5.30 8.08 22.89
C ASP A 21 5.88 7.33 24.10
N GLY A 22 5.00 6.66 24.86
CA GLY A 22 5.32 5.94 26.10
C GLY A 22 5.40 4.43 25.94
N PRO A 23 5.31 3.66 27.05
CA PRO A 23 5.33 2.20 26.99
C PRO A 23 4.18 1.63 26.14
N LEU A 24 4.51 0.76 25.19
CA LEU A 24 3.57 0.11 24.28
C LEU A 24 3.47 -1.38 24.58
N LEU A 25 2.31 -1.99 24.31
CA LEU A 25 2.12 -3.44 24.45
C LEU A 25 2.65 -4.20 23.24
N ALA A 26 2.43 -3.67 22.05
CA ALA A 26 2.90 -4.24 20.79
C ALA A 26 2.92 -3.20 19.67
N ILE A 27 3.74 -3.46 18.67
CA ILE A 27 3.81 -2.72 17.40
C ILE A 27 3.73 -3.76 16.27
N SER A 28 2.89 -3.53 15.28
CA SER A 28 2.79 -4.42 14.11
C SER A 28 3.98 -4.26 13.17
N ASP A 29 4.11 -5.19 12.22
CA ASP A 29 4.91 -4.94 11.02
C ASP A 29 4.37 -3.74 10.23
N ASN A 30 5.16 -3.30 9.24
CA ASN A 30 4.82 -2.21 8.33
C ASN A 30 3.59 -2.52 7.48
N MET A 31 2.66 -1.56 7.41
CA MET A 31 1.49 -1.59 6.54
C MET A 31 1.61 -0.54 5.44
N PHE A 32 1.43 -0.93 4.19
CA PHE A 32 1.47 -0.05 3.03
C PHE A 32 0.04 0.37 2.67
N VAL A 33 -0.37 1.58 3.05
CA VAL A 33 -1.73 2.05 2.77
C VAL A 33 -1.80 2.59 1.35
N HIS A 34 -2.66 1.99 0.53
CA HIS A 34 -2.79 2.36 -0.88
C HIS A 34 -4.22 2.31 -1.40
N ASN A 35 -4.57 3.30 -2.22
CA ASN A 35 -5.78 3.27 -3.04
C ASN A 35 -5.42 3.06 -4.52
N ASN A 36 -4.69 1.98 -4.81
CA ASN A 36 -4.31 1.58 -6.16
C ASN A 36 -4.72 0.12 -6.38
N SER A 37 -5.71 -0.10 -7.26
CA SER A 37 -6.17 -1.45 -7.63
C SER A 37 -5.10 -2.32 -8.32
N LYS A 38 -4.00 -1.69 -8.76
CA LYS A 38 -2.85 -2.36 -9.40
C LYS A 38 -1.70 -2.64 -8.43
N HIS A 39 -1.84 -2.38 -7.13
CA HIS A 39 -0.79 -2.71 -6.17
C HIS A 39 -0.42 -4.21 -6.25
N GLY A 40 0.88 -4.52 -6.21
CA GLY A 40 1.40 -5.88 -6.35
C GLY A 40 1.24 -6.51 -7.74
N ARG A 41 0.55 -5.88 -8.70
CA ARG A 41 0.45 -6.42 -10.06
C ARG A 41 1.73 -6.20 -10.83
N ARG A 42 2.21 -7.23 -11.52
CA ARG A 42 3.20 -7.07 -12.58
C ARG A 42 2.53 -6.36 -13.75
N ALA A 43 3.24 -5.48 -14.45
CA ALA A 43 2.70 -4.80 -15.61
C ALA A 43 2.33 -5.82 -16.71
N LYS A 44 1.11 -5.74 -17.25
CA LYS A 44 0.74 -6.50 -18.46
C LYS A 44 1.41 -5.82 -19.64
N ARG A 45 2.21 -6.57 -20.43
CA ARG A 45 2.69 -6.08 -21.73
C ARG A 45 1.45 -5.99 -22.62
N LEU A 46 1.06 -4.78 -22.99
CA LEU A 46 -0.04 -4.57 -23.93
C LEU A 46 0.50 -4.92 -25.32
N ASP A 47 -0.04 -5.96 -25.94
CA ASP A 47 0.19 -6.20 -27.36
C ASP A 47 -0.66 -5.19 -28.15
N PRO A 48 -0.07 -4.41 -29.08
CA PRO A 48 -0.80 -3.40 -29.84
C PRO A 48 -1.98 -3.93 -30.67
N ASN A 49 -2.05 -5.25 -30.88
CA ASN A 49 -3.10 -5.92 -31.65
C ASN A 49 -4.26 -6.46 -30.78
N ASP A 50 -4.16 -6.33 -29.45
CA ASP A 50 -5.19 -6.76 -28.50
C ASP A 50 -6.23 -5.64 -28.38
N HIS A 51 -7.08 -5.50 -29.41
CA HIS A 51 -8.27 -4.64 -29.36
C HIS A 51 -9.22 -5.24 -28.32
N GLY A 52 -9.24 -4.67 -27.12
CA GLY A 52 -10.08 -5.12 -26.01
C GLY A 52 -11.53 -5.28 -26.47
N GLU A 53 -11.93 -6.53 -26.68
CA GLU A 53 -13.31 -6.90 -26.93
C GLU A 53 -14.13 -6.53 -25.70
N TYR A 54 -15.03 -5.57 -25.89
CA TYR A 54 -16.11 -5.29 -24.96
C TYR A 54 -17.01 -6.53 -24.94
N ASN A 55 -16.92 -7.30 -23.85
CA ASN A 55 -17.95 -8.25 -23.44
C ASN A 55 -18.45 -7.82 -22.06
#